data_AF-A0A5K0WYT7-F1
#
_entry.id   AF-A0A5K0WYT7-F1
#
_cell.length_a   1.000
_cell.length_b   1.000
_cell.length_c   1.000
_cell.angle_alpha   90.00
_cell.angle_beta   90.00
_cell.angle_gamma   90.00
#
_symmetry.space_group_name_H-M   'P 1'
#
loop_
_entity.id
_entity.type
_entity.pdbx_description
1 polymer ?
#
loop_
_entity_poly.entity_id
_entity_poly.type
_entity_poly.pdbx_seq_one_letter_code
_entity_poly.pdbx_strand_id
1 'polypeptide(L)' 'MAEEDLVEVKFRLFDGSDIGPNKYSPATSISSLKEIIVNTWPQ' A
#
# COMPACT_ATOMS: atom_id res chain seq x y z
N MET A 1 -16.48 -9.16 -17.04
CA MET A 1 -16.16 -8.12 -16.06
C MET A 1 -14.80 -8.50 -15.52
N ALA A 2 -13.76 -7.71 -15.78
CA ALA A 2 -12.42 -8.02 -15.32
C ALA A 2 -12.46 -8.05 -13.79
N GLU A 3 -12.25 -9.23 -13.21
CA GLU A 3 -11.90 -9.31 -11.80
C GLU A 3 -10.67 -8.41 -11.65
N GLU A 4 -10.82 -7.34 -10.88
CA GLU A 4 -9.75 -6.39 -10.68
C GLU A 4 -8.58 -7.20 -10.09
N ASP A 5 -7.52 -7.40 -10.87
CA ASP A 5 -6.32 -8.16 -10.50
C ASP A 5 -5.57 -7.39 -9.40
N LEU A 6 -6.18 -7.30 -8.22
CA LEU A 6 -5.70 -6.48 -7.12
C LEU A 6 -4.42 -7.13 -6.58
N VAL A 7 -3.34 -6.36 -6.59
CA VAL A 7 -2.06 -6.76 -6.05
C VAL A 7 -2.04 -6.52 -4.54
N GLU A 8 -1.64 -7.53 -3.78
CA GLU A 8 -1.47 -7.40 -2.33
C GLU A 8 -0.07 -6.86 -2.02
N VAL A 9 -0.01 -5.76 -1.27
CA VAL A 9 1.22 -5.04 -0.96
C VAL A 9 1.34 -4.84 0.54
N LYS A 10 2.53 -5.13 1.07
CA LYS A 10 2.94 -4.83 2.46
C LYS A 10 4.17 -3.94 2.44
N PHE A 11 4.13 -2.83 3.18
CA PHE A 11 5.26 -1.91 3.32
C PHE A 11 5.98 -2.18 4.63
N ARG A 12 7.29 -2.40 4.59
CA ARG A 12 8.12 -2.52 5.79
C ARG A 12 8.82 -1.18 6.04
N LEU A 13 8.66 -0.67 7.26
CA LEU A 13 9.25 0.59 7.72
C LEU A 13 10.66 0.37 8.28
N PHE A 14 11.39 1.47 8.48
CA PHE A 14 12.78 1.44 8.96
C PHE A 14 12.89 0.97 10.41
N ASP A 15 11.85 1.15 11.22
CA ASP A 15 11.77 0.71 12.61
C ASP A 15 11.43 -0.79 12.74
N GLY A 16 11.22 -1.48 11.61
CA GLY A 16 10.90 -2.90 11.55
C GLY A 16 9.40 -3.20 11.53
N SER A 17 8.54 -2.21 11.81
CA SER A 17 7.08 -2.34 11.67
C SER A 17 6.67 -2.50 10.20
N ASP A 18 5.45 -2.99 10.00
CA ASP A 18 4.84 -3.07 8.68
C ASP A 18 3.45 -2.42 8.60
N ILE A 19 3.18 -1.81 7.45
CA ILE A 19 1.89 -1.26 7.06
C ILE A 19 1.28 -2.17 6.00
N GLY A 20 0.11 -2.74 6.30
CA GLY A 20 -0.59 -3.70 5.45
C GLY A 20 -0.64 -5.11 6.05
N PRO A 21 -0.95 -6.15 5.26
CA PRO A 21 -1.14 -6.13 3.80
C PRO A 21 -2.43 -5.43 3.34
N ASN A 22 -2.36 -4.73 2.21
CA ASN A 22 -3.50 -4.08 1.55
C ASN A 22 -3.55 -4.44 0.07
N LYS A 23 -4.75 -4.48 -0.50
CA LYS A 23 -4.98 -4.79 -1.92
C LYS A 23 -5.11 -3.50 -2.73
N TYR A 24 -4.35 -3.39 -3.82
CA TYR A 24 -4.34 -2.22 -4.70
C TYR A 24 -4.54 -2.63 -6.14
N SER A 25 -5.18 -1.77 -6.94
CA SER A 25 -5.21 -1.98 -8.38
C SER A 25 -3.80 -1.83 -8.96
N PRO A 26 -3.39 -2.62 -9.98
CA PRO A 26 -2.10 -2.47 -10.64
C PRO A 26 -1.98 -1.13 -11.37
N ALA A 27 -3.09 -0.43 -11.60
CA ALA A 27 -3.11 0.94 -12.12
C ALA A 27 -2.90 2.02 -11.03
N THR A 28 -2.82 1.63 -9.75
CA THR A 28 -2.59 2.58 -8.64
C THR A 28 -1.24 3.24 -8.79
N SER A 29 -1.22 4.57 -8.83
CA SER A 29 0.02 5.32 -8.95
C SER A 29 0.88 5.24 -7.68
N ILE A 30 2.19 5.24 -7.86
CA ILE A 30 3.16 5.24 -6.74
C ILE A 30 2.95 6.46 -5.82
N SER A 31 2.53 7.61 -6.37
CA SER A 31 2.21 8.81 -5.60
C SER A 31 1.12 8.55 -4.57
N SER A 32 0.02 7.91 -4.98
CA SER A 32 -1.10 7.55 -4.10
C SER A 32 -0.68 6.54 -3.03
N LEU A 33 0.17 5.55 -3.38
CA LEU A 33 0.71 4.61 -2.39
C LEU A 33 1.56 5.34 -1.34
N LYS A 34 2.40 6.31 -1.74
CA LYS A 34 3.19 7.11 -0.81
C LYS A 34 2.33 7.93 0.14
N GLU A 35 1.27 8.57 -0.36
CA GLU A 35 0.33 9.32 0.48
C GLU A 35 -0.32 8.41 1.55
N ILE A 36 -0.71 7.19 1.18
CA ILE A 36 -1.30 6.23 2.12
C ILE A 36 -0.30 5.88 3.24
N ILE A 37 0.97 5.64 2.90
CA ILE A 37 2.01 5.32 3.89
C ILE A 37 2.21 6.49 4.85
N VAL A 38 2.30 7.72 4.34
CA VAL A 38 2.46 8.93 5.19
C VAL A 38 1.26 9.12 6.11
N ASN A 39 0.03 8.91 5.62
CA ASN A 39 -1.18 9.03 6.43
C ASN A 39 -1.36 7.91 7.46
N THR A 40 -0.79 6.72 7.20
CA THR A 40 -0.88 5.55 8.09
C THR A 40 0.31 5.46 9.04
N TRP A 41 1.24 6.41 8.97
CA TRP A 41 2.45 6.38 9.78
C TRP A 41 2.09 6.45 11.28
N PRO A 42 2.57 5.50 12.11
CA PRO A 42 2.33 5.54 13.54
C PRO A 42 3.03 6.75 14.17
N GLN A 43 2.31 7.53 14.97
CA GLN A 43 2.86 8.71 15.67
C GLN A 43 3.81 8.32 16.79
#